data_AF-A0A1D6MQG1-F1
#
_entry.id   AF-A0A1D6MQG1-F1
#
_cell.length_a   1.000
_cell.length_b   1.000
_cell.length_c   1.000
_cell.angle_alpha   90.00
_cell.angle_beta   90.00
_cell.angle_gamma   90.00
#
_symmetry.space_group_name_H-M   'P 1'
#
loop_
_entity.id
_entity.type
_entity.pdbx_description
1 polymer ?
#
loop_
_entity_poly.entity_id
_entity_poly.type
_entity_poly.pdbx_seq_one_letter_code
_entity_poly.pdbx_strand_id
1 'polypeptide(L)'
;MSIRCARKIFNVVDDDPAPRAEVFAFATSLIQRRYPDMITETIDAKPAGLDYQEMIVPAEKRVSNARMKQELGVNLLHPTYRSGLQSILDAWQIQPPLPNTSQ
;
A
#
# COMPACT_ATOMS: atom_id res chain seq x y z
N MET A 1 29.79 31.60 12.11
CA MET A 1 29.62 30.81 10.87
C MET A 1 28.56 29.75 11.11
N SER A 2 27.38 29.85 10.47
CA SER A 2 26.33 28.84 10.59
C SER A 2 26.64 27.70 9.62
N ILE A 3 26.94 26.52 10.16
CA ILE A 3 27.14 25.30 9.37
C ILE A 3 25.76 24.90 8.83
N ARG A 4 25.45 25.31 7.60
CA ARG A 4 24.32 24.71 6.86
C ARG A 4 24.75 23.30 6.46
N CYS A 5 24.41 22.32 7.29
CA CYS A 5 24.43 20.93 6.85
C CYS A 5 23.30 20.79 5.81
N ALA A 6 23.64 20.77 4.52
CA ALA A 6 22.67 20.62 3.44
C ALA A 6 22.19 19.17 3.39
N ARG A 7 21.22 18.82 4.24
CA ARG A 7 20.55 17.52 4.15
C ARG A 7 19.66 17.49 2.91
N LYS A 8 19.77 16.42 2.12
CA LYS A 8 18.89 16.17 0.97
C LYS A 8 17.72 15.29 1.40
N ILE A 9 16.55 15.55 0.81
CA ILE A 9 15.32 14.77 1.01
C ILE A 9 15.00 14.07 -0.32
N PHE A 10 14.64 12.79 -0.23
CA PHE A 10 14.27 11.93 -1.34
C PHE A 10 12.89 11.32 -1.06
N ASN A 11 12.00 11.34 -2.05
CA ASN A 11 10.69 10.69 -1.96
C ASN A 11 10.83 9.24 -2.40
N VAL A 12 10.44 8.30 -1.55
CA VAL A 12 10.37 6.86 -1.88
C VAL A 12 8.95 6.51 -2.26
N VAL A 13 8.65 6.69 -3.55
CA VAL A 13 7.36 6.35 -4.16
C VAL A 13 7.60 5.66 -5.49
N ASP A 14 6.61 4.90 -5.95
CA ASP A 14 6.60 4.29 -7.27
C ASP A 14 6.45 5.32 -8.41
N ASP A 15 6.45 4.86 -9.66
CA ASP A 15 6.36 5.68 -10.86
C ASP A 15 4.92 5.92 -11.34
N ASP A 16 3.92 5.32 -10.69
CA ASP A 16 2.54 5.24 -11.13
C ASP A 16 1.60 5.98 -10.15
N PRO A 17 1.54 7.33 -10.20
CA PRO A 17 0.70 8.11 -9.32
C PRO A 17 -0.79 7.88 -9.64
N ALA A 18 -1.47 7.15 -8.76
CA ALA A 18 -2.90 6.84 -8.87
C ALA A 18 -3.74 7.45 -7.72
N PRO A 19 -5.04 7.71 -7.94
CA PRO A 19 -5.97 8.03 -6.86
C PRO A 19 -6.01 6.92 -5.82
N ARG A 20 -6.18 7.28 -4.56
CA ARG A 20 -6.20 6.30 -3.45
C ARG A 20 -7.26 5.22 -3.66
N ALA A 21 -8.44 5.63 -4.13
CA ALA A 21 -9.56 4.72 -4.41
C ALA A 21 -9.20 3.65 -5.45
N GLU A 22 -8.42 4.01 -6.48
CA GLU A 22 -8.00 3.08 -7.53
C GLU A 22 -7.04 2.01 -6.98
N VAL A 23 -6.06 2.43 -6.17
CA VAL A 23 -5.10 1.52 -5.54
C VAL A 23 -5.81 0.52 -4.63
N PHE A 24 -6.79 0.98 -3.83
CA PHE A 24 -7.60 0.09 -2.99
C PHE A 24 -8.46 -0.87 -3.79
N ALA A 25 -9.13 -0.40 -4.86
CA ALA A 25 -9.93 -1.26 -5.72
C ALA A 25 -9.08 -2.39 -6.33
N PHE A 26 -7.86 -2.07 -6.77
CA PHE A 26 -6.94 -3.07 -7.28
C PHE A 26 -6.51 -4.07 -6.19
N ALA A 27 -6.13 -3.60 -5.00
CA ALA A 27 -5.76 -4.47 -3.88
C ALA A 27 -6.89 -5.44 -3.50
N THR A 28 -8.14 -4.95 -3.40
CA THR A 28 -9.32 -5.79 -3.14
C THR A 28 -9.48 -6.85 -4.22
N SER A 29 -9.34 -6.48 -5.50
CA SER A 29 -9.45 -7.43 -6.61
C SER A 29 -8.39 -8.55 -6.57
N LEU A 30 -7.19 -8.24 -6.08
CA LEU A 30 -6.11 -9.22 -5.91
C LEU A 30 -6.44 -10.25 -4.83
N ILE A 31 -6.90 -9.78 -3.67
CA ILE A 31 -7.27 -10.66 -2.56
C ILE A 31 -8.47 -11.53 -2.96
N GLN A 32 -9.50 -10.95 -3.60
CA GLN A 32 -10.67 -11.68 -4.11
C GLN A 32 -10.28 -12.80 -5.07
N ARG A 33 -9.33 -12.54 -5.97
CA ARG A 33 -8.87 -13.53 -6.93
C ARG A 33 -8.09 -14.67 -6.26
N ARG A 34 -7.25 -14.35 -5.27
CA ARG A 34 -6.32 -15.31 -4.65
C ARG A 34 -6.96 -16.13 -3.54
N TYR A 35 -7.91 -15.54 -2.82
CA TYR A 35 -8.55 -16.09 -1.63
C TYR A 35 -10.07 -15.84 -1.66
N PRO A 36 -10.80 -16.42 -2.64
CA PRO A 36 -12.24 -16.18 -2.79
C PRO A 36 -13.03 -16.53 -1.52
N ASP A 37 -12.63 -17.56 -0.79
CA ASP A 37 -13.35 -18.05 0.39
C ASP A 37 -13.07 -17.24 1.68
N MET A 38 -11.98 -16.46 1.71
CA MET A 38 -11.66 -15.56 2.84
C MET A 38 -12.55 -14.32 2.87
N ILE A 39 -13.30 -14.08 1.80
CA ILE A 39 -14.16 -12.91 1.63
C ILE A 39 -15.60 -13.37 1.70
N THR A 40 -15.96 -13.99 2.82
CA THR A 40 -17.32 -14.47 3.04
C THR A 40 -18.21 -13.44 3.75
N GLU A 41 -17.68 -12.40 4.42
CA GLU A 41 -18.53 -11.47 5.19
C GLU A 41 -18.16 -9.97 5.26
N THR A 42 -17.14 -9.46 4.53
CA THR A 42 -16.62 -8.09 4.84
C THR A 42 -16.63 -7.05 3.72
N ILE A 43 -17.35 -7.27 2.61
CA ILE A 43 -17.46 -6.22 1.57
C ILE A 43 -18.76 -5.40 1.69
N ASP A 44 -19.78 -5.90 2.38
CA ASP A 44 -20.97 -5.11 2.78
C ASP A 44 -20.89 -4.57 4.21
N ALA A 45 -19.88 -4.98 4.98
CA ALA A 45 -19.56 -4.28 6.21
C ALA A 45 -18.85 -2.95 5.85
N LYS A 46 -19.65 -1.91 5.56
CA LYS A 46 -19.39 -0.66 6.29
C LYS A 46 -19.31 -1.11 7.75
N PRO A 47 -18.14 -1.06 8.41
CA PRO A 47 -18.08 -1.45 9.81
C PRO A 47 -19.11 -0.59 10.53
N ALA A 48 -20.15 -1.24 11.06
CA ALA A 48 -21.19 -0.58 11.84
C ALA A 48 -20.48 0.11 13.01
N GLY A 49 -20.26 1.42 12.88
CA GLY A 49 -19.56 2.22 13.88
C GLY A 49 -18.28 2.94 13.45
N LEU A 50 -17.81 2.87 12.20
CA LEU A 50 -16.75 3.77 11.73
C LEU A 50 -17.32 4.86 10.82
N ASP A 51 -17.94 5.85 11.46
CA ASP A 51 -18.29 7.16 10.88
C ASP A 51 -17.04 8.03 10.59
N TYR A 52 -15.90 7.40 10.29
CA TYR A 52 -14.61 8.05 10.07
C TYR A 52 -14.34 8.36 8.59
N GLN A 53 -15.18 7.89 7.66
CA GLN A 53 -14.97 8.13 6.22
C GLN A 53 -15.27 9.57 5.78
N GLU A 54 -16.13 10.31 6.48
CA GLU A 54 -16.42 11.70 6.12
C GLU A 54 -15.53 12.74 6.81
N MET A 55 -14.89 12.41 7.93
CA MET A 55 -14.35 13.46 8.79
C MET A 55 -12.94 13.95 8.40
N ILE A 56 -12.09 13.14 7.77
CA ILE A 56 -10.76 13.57 7.28
C ILE A 56 -10.36 12.71 6.08
N VAL A 57 -10.69 13.13 4.85
CA VAL A 57 -10.04 12.57 3.66
C VAL A 57 -8.64 13.20 3.58
N PRO A 58 -7.54 12.47 3.85
CA PRO A 58 -6.22 13.07 3.79
C PRO A 58 -5.95 13.49 2.35
N ALA A 59 -5.51 14.74 2.15
CA ALA A 59 -5.20 15.28 0.83
C ALA A 59 -4.35 14.29 0.01
N GLU A 60 -4.78 14.03 -1.23
CA GLU A 60 -3.97 13.27 -2.18
C GLU A 60 -2.76 14.12 -2.57
N LYS A 61 -1.56 13.54 -2.48
CA LYS A 61 -0.32 14.21 -2.84
C LYS A 61 0.34 13.44 -3.98
N ARG A 62 0.61 14.14 -5.08
CA ARG A 62 1.47 13.66 -6.15
C ARG A 62 2.88 14.13 -5.86
N VAL A 63 3.82 13.20 -5.71
CA VAL A 63 5.23 13.51 -5.42
C VAL A 63 6.13 12.80 -6.43
N SER A 64 7.22 13.45 -6.83
CA SER A 64 8.18 12.88 -7.78
C SER A 64 9.30 12.12 -7.06
N ASN A 65 9.66 10.95 -7.59
CA ASN A 65 10.83 10.16 -7.18
C ASN A 65 12.09 10.47 -8.04
N ALA A 66 12.01 11.40 -8.99
CA ALA A 66 13.06 11.65 -9.98
C ALA A 66 14.43 11.93 -9.34
N ARG A 67 14.45 12.69 -8.23
CA ARG A 67 15.68 12.97 -7.50
C ARG A 67 16.37 11.71 -6.99
N MET A 68 15.61 10.76 -6.46
CA MET A 68 16.16 9.48 -5.96
C MET A 68 16.78 8.70 -7.12
N LYS A 69 16.07 8.62 -8.25
CA LYS A 69 16.56 7.91 -9.43
C LYS A 69 17.82 8.55 -10.03
N GLN A 70 17.81 9.88 -10.18
CA GLN A 70 18.91 10.62 -10.80
C GLN A 70 20.15 10.69 -9.94
N GLU A 71 20.01 10.96 -8.64
CA GLU A 71 21.16 11.18 -7.77
C GLU A 71 21.64 9.90 -7.06
N LEU A 72 20.75 8.96 -6.76
CA LEU A 72 21.09 7.71 -6.07
C LEU A 72 21.15 6.49 -7.02
N GLY A 73 20.74 6.63 -8.28
CA GLY A 73 20.74 5.52 -9.24
C GLY A 73 19.75 4.40 -8.91
N VAL A 74 18.72 4.68 -8.11
CA VAL A 74 17.75 3.66 -7.68
C VAL A 74 16.91 3.20 -8.86
N ASN A 75 16.91 1.88 -9.08
CA ASN A 75 15.99 1.20 -9.98
C ASN A 75 14.96 0.44 -9.12
N LEU A 76 13.68 0.81 -9.25
CA LEU A 76 12.62 0.18 -8.48
C LEU A 76 12.34 -1.23 -9.01
N LEU A 77 12.32 -2.22 -8.12
CA LEU A 77 11.88 -3.58 -8.46
C LEU A 77 10.39 -3.60 -8.85
N HIS A 78 9.59 -2.75 -8.21
CA HIS A 78 8.17 -2.58 -8.45
C HIS A 78 7.88 -1.11 -8.77
N PRO A 79 7.98 -0.70 -10.05
CA PRO A 79 7.80 0.69 -10.45
C PRO A 79 6.33 1.13 -10.45
N THR A 80 5.37 0.22 -10.23
CA THR A 80 3.94 0.56 -10.16
C THR A 80 3.31 -0.05 -8.92
N TYR A 81 2.29 0.62 -8.38
CA TYR A 81 1.50 0.06 -7.28
C TYR A 81 0.94 -1.34 -7.63
N ARG A 82 0.62 -1.59 -8.90
CA ARG A 82 0.10 -2.88 -9.37
C ARG A 82 1.14 -3.99 -9.19
N SER A 83 2.36 -3.76 -9.68
CA SER A 83 3.47 -4.71 -9.55
C SER A 83 3.86 -4.96 -8.09
N GLY A 84 3.86 -3.90 -7.26
CA GLY A 84 4.20 -3.99 -5.85
C GLY A 84 3.16 -4.77 -5.04
N LEU A 85 1.88 -4.45 -5.21
CA LEU A 85 0.80 -5.16 -4.52
C LEU A 85 0.71 -6.63 -4.92
N GLN A 86 0.91 -6.95 -6.21
CA GLN A 86 0.98 -8.33 -6.66
C GLN A 86 2.14 -9.07 -5.99
N SER A 87 3.34 -8.48 -5.96
CA SER A 87 4.50 -9.11 -5.31
C SER A 87 4.31 -9.32 -3.81
N ILE A 88 3.63 -8.40 -3.13
CA ILE A 88 3.27 -8.56 -1.71
C ILE A 88 2.35 -9.77 -1.56
N LEU A 89 1.31 -9.88 -2.40
CA LEU A 89 0.38 -11.01 -2.37
C LEU A 89 1.09 -12.34 -2.64
N ASP A 90 2.01 -12.37 -3.61
CA ASP A 90 2.76 -13.57 -3.99
C ASP A 90 3.70 -14.03 -2.87
N ALA A 91 4.29 -13.09 -2.13
CA ALA A 91 5.12 -13.37 -0.96
C ALA A 91 4.30 -13.70 0.31
N TRP A 92 3.00 -13.41 0.30
CA TRP A 92 2.14 -13.59 1.47
C TRP A 92 1.81 -15.07 1.68
N GLN A 93 2.41 -15.66 2.72
CA GLN A 93 2.06 -16.99 3.19
C GLN A 93 0.92 -16.89 4.19
N ILE A 94 -0.20 -17.58 3.93
CA ILE A 94 -1.24 -17.77 4.94
C ILE A 94 -0.66 -18.70 6.02
N GLN A 95 -0.46 -18.17 7.23
CA GLN A 95 -0.23 -19.05 8.37
C GLN A 95 -1.53 -19.79 8.70
N PRO A 96 -1.50 -21.11 8.89
CA PRO A 96 -2.65 -21.82 9.41
C PRO A 96 -3.00 -21.26 10.80
N PRO A 97 -4.28 -21.24 11.18
CA PRO A 97 -4.68 -20.82 12.51
C PRO A 97 -3.91 -21.64 13.55
N LEU A 98 -3.41 -20.97 14.60
CA LEU A 98 -2.71 -21.64 15.68
C LEU A 98 -3.60 -22.77 16.24
N PRO A 99 -3.04 -23.96 16.52
CA PRO A 99 -3.82 -25.04 17.11
C PRO A 99 -4.43 -24.54 18.42
N ASN A 100 -5.74 -24.69 18.54
CA ASN A 100 -6.50 -24.29 19.72
C ASN A 100 -5.91 -25.03 20.94
N THR A 101 -5.11 -24.32 21.74
CA THR A 101 -4.52 -24.89 22.95
C THR A 101 -5.55 -24.75 24.06
N SER A 102 -6.64 -25.51 23.93
CA SER A 102 -7.57 -25.76 25.02
C SER A 102 -7.00 -26.91 25.84
N GLN A 103 -6.31 -26.58 26.94
CA GLN A 103 -6.24 -27.43 28.13
C GLN A 103 -7.20 -26.86 29.17
#